data_AF-A0A512TR88-F1
#
_entry.id   AF-A0A512TR88-F1
#
_cell.length_a   1.000
_cell.length_b   1.000
_cell.length_c   1.000
_cell.angle_alpha   90.00
_cell.angle_beta   90.00
_cell.angle_gamma   90.00
#
_symmetry.space_group_name_H-M   'P 1'
#
loop_
_entity.id
_entity.type
_entity.pdbx_description
1 polymer ?
#
loop_
_entity_poly.entity_id
_entity_poly.type
_entity_poly.pdbx_seq_one_letter_code
_entity_poly.pdbx_strand_id
1 'polypeptide(L)'
;MKELMKKAHQMTREIKGEFPNVDYKFQLGLCISYLYKNEVKEDDNMISYKTSRGTAVEVELVGREVRFLKVNGIELLKTDKSTIDCYLTEKYLVVNGSYLYEKLGAKDVIRIENNEELVAAYKKAIELSKQIREEEFKKTKAQWNKLTETEKKNFSYTFEKHINDVNTK
;
A
#
# COMPACT_ATOMS: atom_id res chain seq x y z
N MET A 1 -3.08 15.44 1.04
CA MET A 1 -3.06 15.30 -0.43
C MET A 1 -2.44 16.48 -1.20
N LYS A 2 -2.84 17.75 -0.98
CA LYS A 2 -2.24 18.91 -1.68
C LYS A 2 -0.74 19.09 -1.36
N GLU A 3 -0.35 18.86 -0.10
CA GLU A 3 1.04 18.92 0.35
C GLU A 3 1.88 17.70 -0.10
N LEU A 4 1.34 16.48 -0.03
CA LEU A 4 1.98 15.28 -0.60
C LEU A 4 2.37 15.47 -2.06
N MET A 5 1.44 15.97 -2.87
CA MET A 5 1.69 16.19 -4.29
C MET A 5 2.73 17.28 -4.53
N LYS A 6 2.73 18.37 -3.75
CA LYS A 6 3.78 19.39 -3.83
C LYS A 6 5.16 18.81 -3.50
N LYS A 7 5.26 18.03 -2.42
CA LYS A 7 6.50 17.34 -2.03
C LYS A 7 6.93 16.33 -3.09
N ALA A 8 6.01 15.52 -3.62
CA ALA A 8 6.31 14.54 -4.66
C ALA A 8 6.83 15.22 -5.94
N HIS A 9 6.20 16.32 -6.33
CA HIS A 9 6.61 17.09 -7.50
C HIS A 9 7.98 17.75 -7.29
N GLN A 10 8.24 18.31 -6.11
CA GLN A 10 9.54 18.87 -5.76
C GLN A 10 10.65 17.80 -5.82
N MET A 11 10.47 16.67 -5.15
CA MET A 11 11.43 15.55 -5.18
C MET A 11 11.68 15.05 -6.61
N THR A 12 10.63 14.97 -7.43
CA THR A 12 10.76 14.55 -8.83
C THR A 12 11.58 15.53 -9.65
N ARG A 13 11.45 16.85 -9.41
CA ARG A 13 12.26 17.87 -10.09
C ARG A 13 13.72 17.82 -9.67
N GLU A 14 14.00 17.63 -8.39
CA GLU A 14 15.36 17.46 -7.86
C GLU A 14 16.04 16.24 -8.50
N ILE A 15 15.36 15.09 -8.50
CA ILE A 15 15.87 13.84 -9.11
C ILE A 15 16.07 13.96 -10.62
N LYS A 16 15.18 14.66 -11.33
CA LYS A 16 15.35 14.93 -12.77
C LYS A 16 16.52 15.89 -13.04
N GLY A 17 16.83 16.80 -12.11
CA GLY A 17 17.99 17.68 -12.18
C GLY A 17 19.30 16.93 -12.04
N GLU A 18 19.37 15.96 -11.13
CA GLU A 18 20.54 15.10 -10.93
C GLU A 18 20.66 13.98 -12.00
N PHE A 19 19.51 13.45 -12.44
CA PHE A 19 19.42 12.37 -13.41
C PHE A 19 18.52 12.77 -14.59
N PRO A 20 19.07 13.51 -15.58
CA PRO A 20 18.30 14.08 -16.70
C PRO A 20 17.59 13.03 -17.56
N ASN A 21 18.04 11.78 -17.54
CA ASN A 21 17.50 10.70 -18.36
C ASN A 21 16.30 9.98 -17.72
N VAL A 22 15.97 10.26 -16.47
CA VAL A 22 14.85 9.60 -15.77
C VAL A 22 13.51 10.07 -16.34
N ASP A 23 12.59 9.14 -16.61
CA ASP A 23 11.22 9.50 -17.02
C ASP A 23 10.48 10.19 -15.86
N TYR A 24 10.05 11.43 -16.09
CA TYR A 24 9.47 12.27 -15.05
C TYR A 24 8.18 11.68 -14.47
N LYS A 25 7.38 10.99 -15.30
CA LYS A 25 6.09 10.45 -14.88
C LYS A 25 6.26 9.19 -14.04
N PHE A 26 7.17 8.31 -14.45
CA PHE A 26 7.57 7.16 -13.66
C PHE A 26 8.13 7.59 -12.30
N GLN A 27 9.06 8.56 -12.30
CA GLN A 27 9.66 9.06 -11.07
C GLN A 27 8.64 9.77 -10.17
N LEU A 28 7.69 10.52 -10.74
CA LEU A 28 6.61 11.13 -9.98
C LEU A 28 5.73 10.06 -9.31
N GLY A 29 5.40 8.99 -10.03
CA GLY A 29 4.67 7.85 -9.46
C GLY A 29 5.40 7.21 -8.28
N LEU A 30 6.73 7.06 -8.39
CA LEU A 30 7.57 6.57 -7.29
C LEU A 30 7.60 7.52 -6.09
N CYS A 31 7.78 8.83 -6.32
CA CYS A 31 7.78 9.84 -5.27
C CYS A 31 6.42 9.93 -4.55
N ILE A 32 5.32 9.82 -5.29
CA ILE A 32 3.97 9.74 -4.71
C ILE A 32 3.84 8.47 -3.86
N SER A 33 4.22 7.31 -4.39
CA SER A 33 4.16 6.04 -3.63
C SER A 33 5.00 6.08 -2.36
N TYR A 34 6.21 6.66 -2.44
CA TYR A 34 7.12 6.84 -1.31
C TYR A 34 6.54 7.76 -0.24
N LEU A 35 6.08 8.95 -0.62
CA LEU A 35 5.49 9.90 0.31
C LEU A 35 4.15 9.39 0.87
N TYR A 36 3.39 8.66 0.08
CA TYR A 36 2.14 8.04 0.51
C TYR A 36 2.39 6.94 1.56
N LYS A 37 3.39 6.08 1.36
CA LYS A 37 3.83 5.13 2.40
C LYS A 37 4.29 5.81 3.68
N ASN A 38 4.76 7.05 3.59
CA ASN A 38 5.21 7.83 4.74
C ASN A 38 4.10 8.69 5.39
N GLU A 39 3.09 9.16 4.65
CA GLU A 39 1.92 9.87 5.19
C GLU A 39 0.87 8.91 5.78
N VAL A 40 0.75 7.68 5.26
CA VAL A 40 -0.16 6.66 5.83
C VAL A 40 0.32 6.12 7.19
N LYS A 41 1.56 6.44 7.60
CA LYS A 41 2.07 6.15 8.95
C LYS A 41 1.37 6.94 10.08
N GLU A 42 0.46 7.87 9.77
CA GLU A 42 -0.14 8.73 10.81
C GLU A 42 -1.32 8.10 11.58
N ASP A 43 -1.80 6.92 11.20
CA ASP A 43 -2.90 6.22 11.88
C ASP A 43 -2.39 4.86 12.41
N ASP A 44 -1.35 4.88 13.27
CA ASP A 44 -0.91 3.70 14.05
C ASP A 44 -2.06 3.31 15.00
N ASN A 45 -2.98 2.50 14.47
CA ASN A 45 -4.13 2.03 15.22
C ASN A 45 -3.77 0.69 15.85
N MET A 46 -3.34 0.76 17.11
CA MET A 46 -3.20 -0.42 17.96
C MET A 46 -4.59 -0.87 18.42
N ILE A 47 -5.03 -2.03 17.95
CA ILE A 47 -6.33 -2.61 18.27
C ILE A 47 -6.09 -3.85 19.12
N SER A 48 -6.74 -3.89 20.28
CA SER A 48 -6.69 -5.05 21.19
C SER A 48 -8.09 -5.61 21.39
N TYR A 49 -8.25 -6.91 21.14
CA TYR A 49 -9.56 -7.54 21.20
C TYR A 49 -9.48 -9.02 21.55
N LYS A 50 -10.65 -9.62 21.84
CA LYS A 50 -10.80 -11.07 21.97
C LYS A 50 -11.71 -11.61 20.88
N THR A 51 -11.29 -12.70 20.25
CA THR A 51 -12.12 -13.46 19.30
C THR A 51 -13.30 -14.14 20.01
N SER A 52 -14.27 -14.65 19.23
CA SER A 52 -15.36 -15.49 19.76
C SER A 52 -14.87 -16.72 20.55
N ARG A 53 -13.66 -17.20 20.24
CA ARG A 53 -13.01 -18.34 20.91
C ARG A 53 -12.20 -17.94 22.14
N GLY A 54 -12.26 -16.67 22.56
CA GLY A 54 -11.51 -16.15 23.70
C GLY A 54 -10.02 -15.90 23.44
N THR A 55 -9.54 -16.09 22.20
CA THR A 55 -8.14 -15.77 21.82
C THR A 55 -7.93 -14.26 21.90
N ALA A 56 -6.95 -13.83 22.69
CA ALA A 56 -6.55 -12.43 22.82
C ALA A 56 -5.62 -12.03 21.67
N VAL A 57 -5.91 -10.91 21.03
CA VAL A 57 -5.20 -10.41 19.85
C VAL A 57 -4.87 -8.94 20.06
N GLU A 58 -3.60 -8.59 19.87
CA GLU A 58 -3.14 -7.21 19.77
C GLU A 58 -2.53 -7.03 18.38
N VAL A 59 -3.03 -6.06 17.61
CA VAL A 59 -2.61 -5.82 16.23
C VAL A 59 -2.42 -4.33 15.99
N GLU A 60 -1.33 -3.97 15.32
CA GLU A 60 -1.05 -2.61 14.87
C GLU A 60 -1.16 -2.56 13.35
N LEU A 61 -1.94 -1.60 12.85
CA LEU A 61 -2.16 -1.39 11.43
C LEU A 61 -1.61 -0.05 10.97
N VAL A 62 -0.98 -0.07 9.80
CA VAL A 62 -0.68 1.12 9.00
C VAL A 62 -1.41 1.00 7.67
N GLY A 63 -2.55 1.69 7.57
CA GLY A 63 -3.48 1.51 6.45
C GLY A 63 -4.07 0.10 6.40
N ARG A 64 -3.56 -0.76 5.51
CA ARG A 64 -3.93 -2.20 5.42
C ARG A 64 -2.81 -3.14 5.84
N GLU A 65 -1.63 -2.61 6.12
CA GLU A 65 -0.45 -3.42 6.45
C GLU A 65 -0.43 -3.71 7.95
N VAL A 66 -0.15 -4.97 8.28
CA VAL A 66 0.02 -5.40 9.67
C VAL A 66 1.48 -5.16 10.07
N ARG A 67 1.70 -4.24 11.01
CA ARG A 67 3.04 -3.89 11.52
C ARG A 67 3.43 -4.70 12.74
N PHE A 68 2.44 -4.98 13.57
CA PHE A 68 2.60 -5.76 14.78
C PHE A 68 1.45 -6.74 14.92
N LEU A 69 1.76 -7.95 15.36
CA LEU A 69 0.77 -8.95 15.74
C LEU A 69 1.26 -9.76 16.94
N LYS A 70 0.42 -9.80 17.96
CA LYS A 70 0.56 -10.64 19.13
C LYS A 70 -0.72 -11.40 19.40
N VAL A 71 -0.58 -12.70 19.69
CA VAL A 71 -1.71 -13.61 19.90
C VAL A 71 -1.49 -14.40 21.17
N ASN A 72 -2.44 -14.34 22.11
CA ASN A 72 -2.35 -14.98 23.43
C ASN A 72 -1.02 -14.69 24.17
N GLY A 73 -0.52 -13.45 24.04
CA GLY A 73 0.73 -13.04 24.66
C GLY A 73 1.99 -13.34 23.83
N ILE A 74 1.89 -14.13 22.76
CA ILE A 74 3.02 -14.52 21.90
C ILE A 74 3.17 -13.49 20.77
N GLU A 75 4.32 -12.82 20.71
CA GLU A 75 4.66 -11.93 19.61
C GLU A 75 4.98 -12.74 18.33
N LEU A 76 4.13 -12.58 17.33
CA LEU A 76 4.32 -13.25 16.04
C LEU A 76 5.17 -12.39 15.14
N LEU A 77 4.75 -11.13 14.94
CA LEU A 77 5.31 -10.21 13.95
C LEU A 77 5.56 -8.84 14.57
N LYS A 78 6.71 -8.26 14.24
CA LYS A 78 7.03 -6.84 14.42
C LYS A 78 7.90 -6.40 13.27
N THR A 79 7.40 -5.55 12.39
CA THR A 79 8.11 -5.14 11.18
C THR A 79 7.70 -3.76 10.67
N ASP A 80 8.70 -2.97 10.28
CA ASP A 80 8.49 -1.69 9.59
C ASP A 80 8.38 -1.86 8.07
N LYS A 81 8.50 -3.11 7.57
CA LYS A 81 8.40 -3.45 6.15
C LYS A 81 7.08 -4.14 5.85
N SER A 82 6.53 -3.83 4.67
CA SER A 82 5.40 -4.55 4.10
C SER A 82 5.76 -6.03 3.94
N THR A 83 4.89 -6.93 4.37
CA THR A 83 5.08 -8.37 4.27
C THR A 83 3.77 -9.06 3.87
N ILE A 84 3.89 -10.18 3.16
CA ILE A 84 2.79 -11.10 2.85
C ILE A 84 2.61 -12.19 3.91
N ASP A 85 3.51 -12.24 4.91
CA ASP A 85 3.49 -13.24 5.97
C ASP A 85 2.30 -13.04 6.92
N CYS A 86 1.79 -11.82 7.01
CA CYS A 86 0.58 -11.48 7.74
C CYS A 86 -0.20 -10.39 7.01
N TYR A 87 -1.50 -10.61 6.76
CA TYR A 87 -2.33 -9.65 6.05
C TYR A 87 -3.78 -9.66 6.53
N LEU A 88 -4.44 -8.52 6.37
CA LEU A 88 -5.81 -8.33 6.77
C LEU A 88 -6.77 -8.54 5.60
N THR A 89 -7.84 -9.30 5.84
CA THR A 89 -9.00 -9.42 4.98
C THR A 89 -10.22 -8.85 5.69
N GLU A 90 -11.37 -8.77 5.00
CA GLU A 90 -12.59 -8.27 5.63
C GLU A 90 -13.01 -9.08 6.86
N LYS A 91 -12.84 -10.41 6.84
CA LYS A 91 -13.32 -11.29 7.91
C LYS A 91 -12.22 -11.80 8.85
N TYR A 92 -11.00 -11.91 8.33
CA TYR A 92 -9.90 -12.57 9.02
C TYR A 92 -8.60 -11.78 8.94
N LEU A 93 -7.83 -11.84 10.01
CA LEU A 93 -6.41 -11.59 10.03
C LEU A 93 -5.71 -12.92 9.74
N VAL A 94 -4.96 -12.97 8.64
CA VAL A 94 -4.34 -14.20 8.13
C VAL A 94 -2.86 -14.20 8.49
N VAL A 95 -2.42 -15.27 9.16
CA VAL A 95 -1.01 -15.55 9.44
C VAL A 95 -0.55 -16.65 8.50
N ASN A 96 0.21 -16.27 7.49
CA ASN A 96 0.61 -17.12 6.38
C ASN A 96 2.07 -17.61 6.48
N GLY A 97 2.96 -16.81 7.04
CA GLY A 97 4.38 -17.19 7.18
C GLY A 97 4.55 -18.41 8.10
N SER A 98 5.27 -19.44 7.64
CA SER A 98 5.46 -20.67 8.43
C SER A 98 6.13 -20.42 9.77
N TYR A 99 7.18 -19.62 9.76
CA TYR A 99 7.87 -19.17 10.96
C TYR A 99 6.99 -18.36 11.93
N LEU A 100 5.80 -17.90 11.51
CA LEU A 100 4.83 -17.22 12.37
C LEU A 100 3.83 -18.22 12.96
N TYR A 101 3.17 -19.04 12.13
CA TYR A 101 2.14 -19.95 12.62
C TYR A 101 2.73 -21.12 13.44
N GLU A 102 3.99 -21.50 13.19
CA GLU A 102 4.71 -22.49 14.00
C GLU A 102 4.92 -22.02 15.44
N LYS A 103 5.06 -20.70 15.68
CA LYS A 103 5.14 -20.13 17.04
C LYS A 103 3.87 -20.36 17.85
N LEU A 104 2.73 -20.58 17.17
CA LEU A 104 1.45 -20.93 17.79
C LEU A 104 1.21 -22.45 17.81
N GLY A 105 2.18 -23.26 17.40
CA GLY A 105 2.06 -24.71 17.31
C GLY A 105 1.19 -25.21 16.16
N ALA A 106 0.86 -24.35 15.19
CA ALA A 106 0.13 -24.75 13.99
C ALA A 106 1.08 -25.31 12.91
N LYS A 107 0.52 -26.10 12.00
CA LYS A 107 1.23 -26.69 10.85
C LYS A 107 0.86 -26.03 9.52
N ASP A 108 -0.05 -25.08 9.53
CA ASP A 108 -0.62 -24.44 8.36
C ASP A 108 -1.15 -23.04 8.72
N VAL A 109 -1.53 -22.27 7.69
CA VAL A 109 -2.04 -20.90 7.75
C VAL A 109 -3.15 -20.74 8.79
N ILE A 110 -2.97 -19.78 9.69
CA ILE A 110 -3.94 -19.46 10.73
C ILE A 110 -4.82 -18.31 10.25
N ARG A 111 -6.13 -18.42 10.53
CA ARG A 111 -7.13 -17.37 10.30
C ARG A 111 -7.72 -16.96 11.64
N ILE A 112 -7.46 -15.74 12.03
CA ILE A 112 -7.96 -15.13 13.27
C ILE A 112 -9.16 -14.28 12.90
N GLU A 113 -10.28 -14.49 13.58
CA GLU A 113 -11.50 -13.70 13.36
C GLU A 113 -11.26 -12.23 13.71
N ASN A 114 -11.77 -11.31 12.89
CA ASN A 114 -11.69 -9.87 13.15
C ASN A 114 -12.84 -9.42 14.08
N ASN A 115 -12.58 -8.45 14.96
CA ASN A 115 -13.65 -7.73 15.65
C ASN A 115 -14.20 -6.58 14.78
N GLU A 116 -15.30 -5.98 15.22
CA GLU A 116 -15.95 -4.87 14.51
C GLU A 116 -15.02 -3.69 14.25
N GLU A 117 -14.14 -3.37 15.20
CA GLU A 117 -13.17 -2.29 15.09
C GLU A 117 -12.14 -2.53 13.98
N LEU A 118 -11.56 -3.73 13.94
CA LEU A 118 -10.59 -4.12 12.90
C LEU A 118 -11.25 -4.19 11.52
N VAL A 119 -12.51 -4.64 11.45
CA VAL A 119 -13.31 -4.60 10.21
C VAL A 119 -13.56 -3.17 9.76
N ALA A 120 -13.89 -2.26 10.68
CA ALA A 120 -14.12 -0.85 10.37
C ALA A 120 -12.83 -0.18 9.86
N ALA A 121 -11.69 -0.45 10.50
CA ALA A 121 -10.38 0.02 10.06
C ALA A 121 -10.04 -0.47 8.64
N TYR A 122 -10.25 -1.75 8.37
CA TYR A 122 -10.06 -2.33 7.04
C TYR A 122 -10.94 -1.65 5.97
N LYS A 123 -12.23 -1.43 6.28
CA LYS A 123 -13.16 -0.76 5.37
C LYS A 123 -12.79 0.70 5.12
N LYS A 124 -12.41 1.44 6.16
CA LYS A 124 -11.90 2.83 6.05
C LYS A 124 -10.69 2.88 5.11
N ALA A 125 -9.73 1.96 5.28
CA ALA A 125 -8.54 1.88 4.43
C ALA A 125 -8.87 1.50 2.97
N ILE A 126 -9.87 0.64 2.75
CA ILE A 126 -10.38 0.37 1.39
C ILE A 126 -10.97 1.61 0.76
N GLU A 127 -11.87 2.29 1.46
CA GLU A 127 -12.60 3.41 0.93
C GLU A 127 -11.66 4.58 0.61
N LEU A 128 -10.73 4.87 1.51
CA LEU A 128 -9.69 5.89 1.28
C LEU A 128 -8.87 5.58 0.02
N SER A 129 -8.46 4.32 -0.17
CA SER A 129 -7.70 3.93 -1.37
C SER A 129 -8.50 4.06 -2.68
N LYS A 130 -9.82 3.85 -2.63
CA LYS A 130 -10.70 4.04 -3.80
C LYS A 130 -10.83 5.52 -4.14
N GLN A 131 -11.11 6.36 -3.15
CA GLN A 131 -11.25 7.80 -3.33
C GLN A 131 -9.97 8.40 -3.92
N ILE A 132 -8.82 8.01 -3.39
CA ILE A 132 -7.52 8.45 -3.91
C ILE A 132 -7.34 8.01 -5.37
N ARG A 133 -7.57 6.74 -5.68
CA ARG A 133 -7.46 6.22 -7.05
C ARG A 133 -8.39 6.95 -8.01
N GLU A 134 -9.61 7.26 -7.60
CA GLU A 134 -10.58 7.97 -8.43
C GLU A 134 -10.20 9.44 -8.64
N GLU A 135 -9.70 10.11 -7.61
CA GLU A 135 -9.15 11.46 -7.74
C GLU A 135 -7.93 11.51 -8.66
N GLU A 136 -7.00 10.57 -8.52
CA GLU A 136 -5.83 10.45 -9.39
C GLU A 136 -6.25 10.17 -10.83
N PHE A 137 -7.23 9.29 -11.04
CA PHE A 137 -7.77 9.01 -12.36
C PHE A 137 -8.43 10.26 -12.98
N LYS A 138 -9.22 11.01 -12.21
CA LYS A 138 -9.82 12.28 -12.67
C LYS A 138 -8.77 13.31 -13.04
N LYS A 139 -7.72 13.48 -12.23
CA LYS A 139 -6.60 14.39 -12.51
C LYS A 139 -5.81 13.97 -13.74
N THR A 140 -5.52 12.67 -13.87
CA THR A 140 -4.82 12.11 -15.04
C THR A 140 -5.64 12.29 -16.32
N LYS A 141 -6.95 12.02 -16.26
CA LYS A 141 -7.88 12.24 -17.39
C LYS A 141 -7.98 13.71 -17.77
N ALA A 142 -8.03 14.62 -16.79
CA ALA A 142 -8.03 16.05 -17.04
C ALA A 142 -6.72 16.54 -17.69
N GLN A 143 -5.57 15.98 -17.28
CA GLN A 143 -4.28 16.26 -17.91
C GLN A 143 -4.21 15.69 -19.32
N TRP A 144 -4.67 14.45 -19.53
CA TRP A 144 -4.75 13.81 -20.85
C TRP A 144 -5.57 14.64 -21.84
N ASN A 145 -6.70 15.18 -21.40
CA ASN A 145 -7.56 16.00 -22.25
C ASN A 145 -6.93 17.36 -22.64
N LYS A 146 -5.94 17.84 -21.89
CA LYS A 146 -5.19 19.07 -22.20
C LYS A 146 -4.03 18.84 -23.19
N LEU A 147 -3.65 17.59 -23.44
CA LEU A 147 -2.61 17.25 -24.41
C LEU A 147 -3.13 17.38 -25.84
N THR A 148 -2.28 17.88 -26.73
CA THR A 148 -2.50 17.87 -28.17
C THR A 148 -2.51 16.45 -28.73
N GLU A 149 -3.10 16.26 -29.91
CA GLU A 149 -3.10 14.98 -30.64
C GLU A 149 -1.69 14.41 -30.85
N THR A 150 -0.71 15.27 -31.16
CA THR A 150 0.70 14.90 -31.32
C THR A 150 1.33 14.43 -30.01
N GLU A 151 1.05 15.11 -28.89
CA GLU A 151 1.53 14.71 -27.57
C GLU A 151 0.91 13.39 -27.10
N LYS A 152 -0.37 13.17 -27.39
CA LYS A 152 -1.07 11.90 -27.10
C LYS A 152 -0.48 10.74 -27.90
N LYS A 153 -0.20 10.95 -29.19
CA LYS A 153 0.46 9.95 -30.06
C LYS A 153 1.86 9.60 -29.57
N ASN A 154 2.65 10.61 -29.21
CA ASN A 154 3.98 10.38 -28.65
C ASN A 154 3.90 9.58 -27.35
N PHE A 155 2.91 9.85 -26.48
CA PHE A 155 2.71 9.10 -25.24
C PHE A 155 2.35 7.61 -25.46
N SER A 156 1.47 7.32 -26.43
CA SER A 156 1.11 5.95 -26.81
C SER A 156 2.33 5.19 -27.35
N TYR A 157 3.13 5.86 -28.18
CA TYR A 157 4.34 5.30 -28.78
C TYR A 157 5.41 4.96 -27.73
N THR A 158 5.63 5.81 -26.72
CA THR A 158 6.59 5.50 -25.65
C THR A 158 6.15 4.33 -24.78
N PHE A 159 4.85 4.19 -24.52
CA PHE A 159 4.31 3.07 -23.73
C PHE A 159 4.42 1.74 -24.47
N GLU A 160 4.01 1.69 -25.74
CA GLU A 160 4.13 0.48 -26.58
C GLU A 160 5.59 0.07 -26.79
N LYS A 161 6.47 1.04 -27.05
CA LYS A 161 7.91 0.77 -27.16
C LYS A 161 8.48 0.18 -25.88
N HIS A 162 8.08 0.71 -24.71
CA HIS A 162 8.55 0.20 -23.42
C HIS A 162 8.04 -1.21 -23.11
N ILE A 163 6.77 -1.53 -23.42
CA ILE A 163 6.22 -2.90 -23.29
C ILE A 163 6.97 -3.88 -24.20
N ASN A 164 7.28 -3.48 -25.43
CA ASN A 164 7.99 -4.32 -26.39
C ASN A 164 9.46 -4.53 -26.01
N ASP A 165 10.15 -3.51 -25.48
CA ASP A 165 11.54 -3.60 -25.00
C ASP A 165 11.65 -4.48 -23.73
N VAL A 166 10.59 -4.58 -22.91
CA VAL A 166 10.55 -5.45 -21.72
C VAL A 166 10.27 -6.92 -22.11
N ASN A 167 9.47 -7.17 -23.15
CA ASN A 167 9.14 -8.52 -23.62
C ASN A 167 10.20 -9.14 -24.54
N THR A 168 11.27 -8.42 -24.87
CA THR A 168 12.38 -8.89 -25.73
C THR A 168 13.68 -9.19 -24.97
N LYS A 169 13.64 -9.19 -23.62
CA LYS A 169 14.69 -9.71 -22.74
C LYS A 169 14.23 -11.01 -22.08
#